data_AF-A0A0K8QNZ5-F1
#
_entry.id   AF-A0A0K8QNZ5-F1
#
_cell.length_a   1.000
_cell.length_b   1.000
_cell.length_c   1.000
_cell.angle_alpha   90.00
_cell.angle_beta   90.00
_cell.angle_gamma   90.00
#
_symmetry.space_group_name_H-M   'P 1'
#
loop_
_entity.id
_entity.type
_entity.pdbx_description
1 polymer ?
#
loop_
_entity_poly.entity_id
_entity_poly.type
_entity_poly.pdbx_seq_one_letter_code
_entity_poly.pdbx_strand_id
1 'polypeptide(L)'
;MEAGLSRWVLFAIELMAGLFLLALIVLLVGGAVLYVLDRSQTGNAIRRNFPVIGRFRALFEHLGEFFRQYFFAFDRQELPFNRAERTWVYRAAENEDNTRGFGSTRDLSVEGTPFFVNAAFPELERDAVEPQPITIGPYARQPYSHAPFFNISAMSFGALSVPAVRALSRGAAKAGIWLDTGEGGLAPYHLEGGCDLVFEIGTAKYGVRTPDGKLDDARLREVCAHAQVKMVSIKLGQGAKPGKGGLLPGAKVTPEIAAIRGIPVGRDSQSPNRHPEIRNVRELLDMVAHVREVSGKPTGFKAVLGDVDWIAELCDEVWKRGIESAPDFIIVDGSEGGTGAAPQTLMEGVGLPLREALPMLVDTLIAAGLRERIRVICSGKCITAYEVAWALCMGADFVNSARGFMFALGCIQSLQCNRNTCPTGITTHDPRLQRGLVVPDKAERVANYARNVMREVGVIAHSCGLPEPRELRRWHCRVVCDDGVSRRLDALYPYPQPRMPAA
;
A
#
# COMPACT_ATOMS: atom_id res chain seq x y z
N MET A 1 6.32 52.93 -51.73
CA MET A 1 5.90 51.76 -50.92
C MET A 1 6.41 51.86 -49.48
N GLU A 2 7.62 52.38 -49.25
CA GLU A 2 8.21 52.55 -47.90
C GLU A 2 7.45 53.51 -46.96
N ALA A 3 6.88 54.60 -47.48
CA ALA A 3 6.12 55.57 -46.67
C ALA A 3 4.77 55.06 -46.13
N GLY A 4 4.23 53.98 -46.71
CA GLY A 4 3.00 53.34 -46.25
C GLY A 4 3.24 52.40 -45.07
N LEU A 5 4.32 51.62 -45.13
CA LEU A 5 4.71 50.67 -44.09
C LEU A 5 5.08 51.40 -42.78
N SER A 6 5.78 52.55 -42.87
CA SER A 6 6.15 53.34 -41.68
C SER A 6 4.94 53.93 -40.94
N ARG A 7 3.89 54.37 -41.66
CA ARG A 7 2.65 54.85 -41.02
C ARG A 7 1.86 53.75 -40.33
N TRP A 8 1.79 52.56 -40.94
CA TRP A 8 1.12 51.42 -40.31
C TRP A 8 1.83 50.94 -39.05
N VAL A 9 3.17 50.96 -39.05
CA VAL A 9 3.97 50.63 -37.86
C VAL A 9 3.77 51.67 -36.76
N LEU A 10 3.79 52.96 -37.08
CA LEU A 10 3.52 54.03 -36.10
C LEU A 10 2.11 53.93 -35.51
N PHE A 11 1.10 53.70 -36.35
CA PHE A 11 -0.28 53.48 -35.90
C PHE A 11 -0.42 52.24 -35.01
N ALA A 12 0.26 51.15 -35.34
CA ALA A 12 0.25 49.93 -34.50
C ALA A 12 0.91 50.17 -33.14
N ILE A 13 2.01 50.93 -33.09
CA ILE A 13 2.68 51.28 -31.83
C ILE A 13 1.79 52.19 -30.97
N GLU A 14 1.16 53.21 -31.57
CA GLU A 14 0.23 54.10 -30.87
C GLU A 14 -0.99 53.34 -30.34
N LEU A 15 -1.55 52.43 -31.14
CA LEU A 15 -2.66 51.58 -30.73
C LEU A 15 -2.25 50.65 -29.57
N MET A 16 -1.08 50.00 -29.66
CA MET A 16 -0.58 49.14 -28.58
C MET A 16 -0.29 49.93 -27.30
N ALA A 17 0.29 51.13 -27.42
CA ALA A 17 0.54 52.02 -26.28
C ALA A 17 -0.78 52.49 -25.65
N GLY A 18 -1.78 52.85 -26.46
CA GLY A 18 -3.11 53.23 -26.00
C GLY A 18 -3.84 52.08 -25.30
N LEU A 19 -3.80 50.87 -25.86
CA LEU A 19 -4.35 49.67 -25.24
C LEU A 19 -3.64 49.31 -23.93
N PHE A 20 -2.32 49.45 -23.87
CA PHE A 20 -1.55 49.23 -22.64
C PHE A 20 -1.92 50.23 -21.55
N LEU A 21 -2.04 51.52 -21.90
CA LEU A 21 -2.42 52.57 -20.95
C LEU A 21 -3.86 52.38 -20.45
N LEU A 22 -4.78 52.01 -21.35
CA LEU A 22 -6.15 51.65 -20.98
C LEU A 22 -6.17 50.45 -20.02
N ALA A 23 -5.40 49.40 -20.30
CA ALA A 23 -5.28 48.23 -19.43
C ALA A 23 -4.74 48.61 -18.04
N LEU A 24 -3.73 49.50 -17.98
CA LEU A 24 -3.18 50.01 -16.72
C LEU A 24 -4.24 50.77 -15.91
N ILE A 25 -5.01 51.65 -16.56
CA ILE A 25 -6.10 52.40 -15.91
C ILE A 25 -7.17 51.45 -15.39
N VAL A 26 -7.61 50.48 -16.20
CA VAL A 26 -8.59 49.47 -15.78
C VAL A 26 -8.09 48.68 -14.57
N LEU A 27 -6.81 48.30 -14.55
CA LEU A 27 -6.21 47.57 -13.44
C LEU A 27 -6.12 48.41 -12.16
N LEU A 28 -5.75 49.69 -12.28
CA LEU A 28 -5.68 50.62 -11.16
C LEU A 28 -7.08 50.91 -10.58
N VAL A 29 -8.05 51.23 -11.44
CA VAL A 29 -9.44 51.49 -11.02
C VAL A 29 -10.06 50.22 -10.44
N GLY A 30 -9.89 49.08 -11.10
CA GLY A 30 -10.35 47.78 -10.59
C GLY A 30 -9.73 47.44 -9.24
N GLY A 31 -8.42 47.65 -9.08
CA GLY A 31 -7.72 47.48 -7.82
C GLY A 31 -8.26 48.39 -6.71
N ALA A 32 -8.52 49.66 -7.01
CA ALA A 32 -9.09 50.62 -6.06
C ALA A 32 -10.53 50.24 -5.65
N VAL A 33 -11.37 49.83 -6.60
CA VAL A 33 -12.72 49.33 -6.32
C VAL A 33 -12.65 48.09 -5.42
N LEU A 34 -11.81 47.12 -5.77
CA LEU A 34 -11.63 45.90 -4.96
C LEU A 34 -11.10 46.22 -3.56
N TYR A 35 -10.19 47.18 -3.43
CA TYR A 35 -9.66 47.66 -2.15
C TYR A 35 -10.78 48.21 -1.25
N VAL A 36 -11.64 49.08 -1.81
CA VAL A 36 -12.78 49.67 -1.07
C VAL A 36 -13.79 48.59 -0.67
N LEU A 37 -14.12 47.66 -1.57
CA LEU A 37 -15.02 46.53 -1.28
C LEU A 37 -14.45 45.60 -0.19
N ASP A 38 -13.15 45.32 -0.21
CA ASP A 38 -12.49 44.44 0.74
C ASP A 38 -12.33 45.08 2.13
N ARG A 39 -12.14 46.41 2.21
CA ARG A 39 -12.09 47.17 3.48
C ARG A 39 -13.45 47.37 4.13
N SER A 40 -14.49 47.53 3.32
CA SER A 40 -15.85 47.83 3.78
C SER A 40 -16.65 46.58 4.17
N GLN A 41 -16.31 45.41 3.64
CA GLN A 41 -16.96 44.15 4.03
C GLN A 41 -16.58 43.69 5.46
N THR A 42 -17.51 43.02 6.14
CA THR A 42 -17.37 42.58 7.54
C THR A 42 -17.24 41.06 7.71
N GLY A 43 -17.40 40.28 6.64
CA GLY A 43 -17.47 38.81 6.70
C GLY A 43 -16.12 38.08 6.69
N ASN A 44 -15.01 38.72 6.28
CA ASN A 44 -13.69 38.08 6.18
C ASN A 44 -12.59 38.99 6.72
N ALA A 45 -12.01 38.63 7.88
CA ALA A 45 -10.98 39.42 8.57
C ALA A 45 -9.70 39.60 7.75
N ILE A 46 -9.29 38.60 6.96
CA ILE A 46 -8.06 38.64 6.17
C ILE A 46 -8.21 39.62 5.01
N ARG A 47 -9.32 39.59 4.28
CA ARG A 47 -9.59 40.54 3.19
C ARG A 47 -9.72 41.98 3.71
N ARG A 48 -10.17 42.15 4.95
CA ARG A 48 -10.30 43.47 5.58
C ARG A 48 -8.97 44.06 6.07
N ASN A 49 -8.07 43.20 6.57
CA ASN A 49 -6.74 43.59 7.03
C ASN A 49 -5.73 43.69 5.88
N PHE A 50 -5.88 42.88 4.84
CA PHE A 50 -5.03 42.85 3.64
C PHE A 50 -5.91 42.90 2.37
N PRO A 51 -6.47 44.07 2.02
CA PRO A 51 -7.34 44.23 0.85
C PRO A 51 -6.61 43.90 -0.44
N VAL A 52 -7.33 43.37 -1.44
CA VAL A 52 -6.77 42.92 -2.72
C VAL A 52 -5.86 41.69 -2.58
N ILE A 53 -4.82 41.74 -1.74
CA ILE A 53 -3.84 40.66 -1.51
C ILE A 53 -4.52 39.43 -0.88
N GLY A 54 -5.41 39.62 0.10
CA GLY A 54 -6.10 38.54 0.78
C GLY A 54 -6.97 37.66 -0.14
N ARG A 55 -7.31 38.14 -1.35
CA ARG A 55 -8.04 37.34 -2.36
C ARG A 55 -7.15 36.28 -3.02
N PHE A 56 -5.85 36.49 -3.07
CA PHE A 56 -4.89 35.53 -3.59
C PHE A 56 -4.54 34.44 -2.57
N ARG A 57 -5.00 34.54 -1.32
CA ARG A 57 -4.74 33.53 -0.29
C ARG A 57 -5.11 32.12 -0.76
N ALA A 58 -6.32 31.93 -1.31
CA ALA A 58 -6.75 30.62 -1.79
C ALA A 58 -5.87 30.10 -2.95
N LEU A 59 -5.44 31.00 -3.84
CA LEU A 59 -4.53 30.66 -4.93
C LEU A 59 -3.15 30.27 -4.41
N PHE A 60 -2.58 31.02 -3.46
CA PHE A 60 -1.27 30.73 -2.87
C PHE A 60 -1.28 29.55 -1.90
N GLU A 61 -2.39 29.30 -1.21
CA GLU A 61 -2.59 28.07 -0.44
C GLU A 61 -2.59 26.86 -1.39
N HIS A 62 -3.35 26.95 -2.50
CA HIS A 62 -3.39 25.90 -3.51
C HIS A 62 -2.03 25.68 -4.21
N LEU A 63 -1.37 26.75 -4.68
CA LEU A 63 -0.04 26.68 -5.30
C LEU A 63 1.02 26.24 -4.28
N GLY A 64 0.91 26.70 -3.04
CA GLY A 64 1.81 26.37 -1.94
C GLY A 64 1.79 24.90 -1.58
N GLU A 65 0.63 24.23 -1.65
CA GLU A 65 0.54 22.76 -1.50
C GLU A 65 1.42 22.03 -2.52
N PHE A 66 1.45 22.47 -3.78
CA PHE A 66 2.33 21.87 -4.80
C PHE A 66 3.79 22.25 -4.60
N PHE A 67 4.08 23.54 -4.35
CA PHE A 67 5.47 24.01 -4.28
C PHE A 67 6.21 23.56 -3.01
N ARG A 68 5.53 23.35 -1.87
CA ARG A 68 6.17 22.84 -0.65
C ARG A 68 6.88 21.51 -0.86
N GLN A 69 6.31 20.62 -1.66
CA GLN A 69 6.91 19.32 -1.98
C GLN A 69 8.21 19.44 -2.79
N TYR A 70 8.39 20.49 -3.60
CA TYR A 70 9.55 20.60 -4.49
C TYR A 70 10.62 21.57 -3.99
N PHE A 71 10.26 22.61 -3.24
CA PHE A 71 11.17 23.70 -2.91
C PHE A 71 11.60 23.77 -1.44
N PHE A 72 10.88 23.14 -0.51
CA PHE A 72 11.06 23.43 0.93
C PHE A 72 11.31 22.21 1.82
N ALA A 73 11.11 20.98 1.35
CA ALA A 73 11.40 19.77 2.11
C ALA A 73 12.79 19.21 1.81
N PHE A 74 13.59 18.95 2.85
CA PHE A 74 14.81 18.16 2.72
C PHE A 74 14.46 16.68 2.40
N ASP A 75 15.33 15.97 1.69
CA ASP A 75 15.05 14.64 1.13
C ASP A 75 14.60 13.57 2.17
N ARG A 76 14.91 13.76 3.45
CA ARG A 76 14.60 12.83 4.57
C ARG A 76 13.47 13.31 5.50
N GLN A 77 12.84 14.46 5.24
CA GLN A 77 11.84 15.06 6.13
C GLN A 77 10.38 14.85 5.68
N GLU A 78 10.15 14.46 4.42
CA GLU A 78 8.77 14.27 3.94
C GLU A 78 8.10 13.05 4.59
N LEU A 79 6.83 13.23 4.95
CA LEU A 79 5.92 12.18 5.40
C LEU A 79 4.78 12.02 4.40
N PRO A 80 4.13 10.85 4.29
CA PRO A 80 4.40 9.61 5.04
C PRO A 80 5.61 8.79 4.55
N PHE A 81 6.17 9.13 3.38
CA PHE A 81 7.43 8.58 2.85
C PHE A 81 8.34 9.69 2.41
N ASN A 82 9.63 9.55 2.69
CA ASN A 82 10.62 10.56 2.36
C ASN A 82 11.07 10.47 0.90
N ARG A 83 11.69 11.53 0.37
CA ARG A 83 12.10 11.57 -1.03
C ARG A 83 13.18 10.54 -1.33
N ALA A 84 14.10 10.27 -0.40
CA ALA A 84 15.12 9.25 -0.59
C ALA A 84 14.52 7.84 -0.79
N GLU A 85 13.48 7.49 -0.02
CA GLU A 85 12.71 6.25 -0.19
C GLU A 85 11.98 6.22 -1.53
N ARG A 86 11.24 7.29 -1.88
CA ARG A 86 10.52 7.36 -3.15
C ARG A 86 11.45 7.26 -4.35
N THR A 87 12.58 7.98 -4.32
CA THR A 87 13.60 7.93 -5.36
C THR A 87 14.24 6.55 -5.47
N TRP A 88 14.49 5.85 -4.36
CA TRP A 88 14.99 4.48 -4.39
C TRP A 88 14.01 3.55 -5.12
N VAL A 89 12.71 3.65 -4.82
CA VAL A 89 11.67 2.88 -5.50
C VAL A 89 11.58 3.23 -6.99
N TYR A 90 11.64 4.52 -7.35
CA TYR A 90 11.58 4.93 -8.76
C TYR A 90 12.75 4.38 -9.57
N ARG A 91 13.98 4.45 -9.04
CA ARG A 91 15.17 3.88 -9.68
C ARG A 91 15.09 2.37 -9.82
N ALA A 92 14.71 1.67 -8.74
CA ALA A 92 14.49 0.23 -8.77
C ALA A 92 13.43 -0.18 -9.81
N ALA A 93 12.38 0.64 -9.99
CA ALA A 93 11.35 0.41 -11.00
C ALA A 93 11.84 0.74 -12.43
N GLU A 94 12.66 1.78 -12.59
CA GLU A 94 13.28 2.15 -13.88
C GLU A 94 14.45 1.22 -14.26
N ASN A 95 14.75 0.24 -13.40
CA ASN A 95 15.90 -0.67 -13.52
C ASN A 95 17.23 0.08 -13.61
N GLU A 96 17.31 1.24 -12.96
CA GLU A 96 18.55 1.98 -12.79
C GLU A 96 19.36 1.42 -11.63
N ASP A 97 20.68 1.58 -11.71
CA ASP A 97 21.58 1.25 -10.62
C ASP A 97 21.29 2.12 -9.38
N ASN A 98 21.14 1.45 -8.23
CA ASN A 98 20.93 2.08 -6.94
C ASN A 98 22.25 2.32 -6.19
N THR A 99 23.40 1.99 -6.79
CA THR A 99 24.72 2.35 -6.27
C THR A 99 24.85 3.86 -6.18
N ARG A 100 25.25 4.35 -5.00
CA ARG A 100 25.49 5.77 -4.74
C ARG A 100 26.93 5.96 -4.27
N GLY A 101 27.57 7.01 -4.76
CA GLY A 101 28.79 7.53 -4.13
C GLY A 101 28.47 8.26 -2.84
N PHE A 102 29.47 8.41 -1.96
CA PHE A 102 29.41 9.04 -0.64
C PHE A 102 28.94 8.11 0.50
N GLY A 103 29.07 8.58 1.76
CA GLY A 103 28.63 7.85 2.96
C GLY A 103 27.11 7.89 3.20
N SER A 104 26.64 7.20 4.24
CA SER A 104 25.22 7.17 4.61
C SER A 104 24.67 8.58 4.87
N THR A 105 23.56 8.91 4.21
CA THR A 105 22.75 10.10 4.49
C THR A 105 21.58 9.83 5.42
N ARG A 106 21.40 8.57 5.85
CA ARG A 106 20.41 8.17 6.84
C ARG A 106 20.97 8.48 8.22
N ASP A 107 20.16 9.12 9.06
CA ASP A 107 20.49 9.28 10.47
C ASP A 107 20.53 7.90 11.14
N LEU A 108 21.70 7.55 11.65
CA LEU A 108 22.01 6.24 12.21
C LEU A 108 21.71 6.17 13.72
N SER A 109 21.37 7.29 14.34
CA SER A 109 21.12 7.41 15.78
C SER A 109 19.63 7.33 16.15
N VAL A 110 18.75 7.38 15.16
CA VAL A 110 17.29 7.35 15.38
C VAL A 110 16.87 5.98 15.91
N GLU A 111 16.21 5.97 17.05
CA GLU A 111 15.61 4.77 17.65
C GLU A 111 14.76 4.00 16.63
N GLY A 112 14.82 2.67 16.66
CA GLY A 112 14.09 1.83 15.71
C GLY A 112 14.83 1.60 14.38
N THR A 113 15.96 2.28 14.14
CA THR A 113 16.80 2.11 12.94
C THR A 113 17.40 0.69 12.88
N PRO A 114 17.02 -0.15 11.88
CA PRO A 114 17.66 -1.45 11.71
C PRO A 114 19.06 -1.35 11.10
N PHE A 115 19.94 -2.22 11.59
CA PHE A 115 21.27 -2.55 11.06
C PHE A 115 21.40 -4.07 10.91
N PHE A 116 21.96 -4.52 9.80
CA PHE A 116 22.18 -5.95 9.58
C PHE A 116 23.58 -6.34 10.04
N VAL A 117 23.69 -7.48 10.71
CA VAL A 117 24.95 -7.97 11.29
C VAL A 117 25.72 -8.67 10.17
N ASN A 118 26.73 -7.99 9.64
CA ASN A 118 27.55 -8.58 8.59
C ASN A 118 28.36 -9.78 9.12
N ALA A 119 28.53 -10.78 8.26
CA ALA A 119 29.50 -11.84 8.49
C ALA A 119 30.92 -11.30 8.23
N ALA A 120 31.92 -11.86 8.94
CA ALA A 120 33.32 -11.58 8.65
C ALA A 120 33.75 -12.19 7.29
N PHE A 121 33.08 -13.27 6.89
CA PHE A 121 33.26 -13.97 5.63
C PHE A 121 31.88 -14.09 4.97
N PRO A 122 31.46 -13.09 4.16
CA PRO A 122 30.16 -13.10 3.51
C PRO A 122 30.09 -14.18 2.44
N GLU A 123 28.86 -14.61 2.15
CA GLU A 123 28.59 -15.57 1.09
C GLU A 123 28.95 -14.96 -0.27
N LEU A 124 29.57 -15.74 -1.16
CA LEU A 124 29.87 -15.26 -2.50
C LEU A 124 28.61 -15.29 -3.35
N GLU A 125 28.49 -14.37 -4.30
CA GLU A 125 27.34 -14.30 -5.20
C GLU A 125 27.10 -15.61 -5.98
N ARG A 126 28.17 -16.37 -6.27
CA ARG A 126 28.07 -17.68 -6.93
C ARG A 126 27.43 -18.77 -6.08
N ASP A 127 27.45 -18.59 -4.76
CA ASP A 127 26.92 -19.53 -3.76
C ASP A 127 25.49 -19.10 -3.33
N ALA A 128 24.99 -17.96 -3.85
CA ALA A 128 23.62 -17.51 -3.66
C ALA A 128 22.60 -18.51 -4.23
N VAL A 129 21.54 -18.74 -3.46
CA VAL A 129 20.46 -19.64 -3.86
C VAL A 129 19.17 -18.85 -4.02
N GLU A 130 18.43 -19.16 -5.09
CA GLU A 130 17.11 -18.58 -5.30
C GLU A 130 16.14 -18.97 -4.17
N PRO A 131 15.19 -18.10 -3.79
CA PRO A 131 14.27 -18.37 -2.71
C PRO A 131 13.47 -19.67 -2.92
N GLN A 132 13.51 -20.60 -1.95
CA GLN A 132 12.83 -21.90 -2.06
C GLN A 132 11.30 -21.83 -1.90
N PRO A 133 10.48 -22.55 -2.67
CA PRO A 133 9.03 -22.47 -2.51
C PRO A 133 8.54 -22.84 -1.09
N ILE A 134 7.70 -22.00 -0.47
CA ILE A 134 6.97 -22.32 0.77
C ILE A 134 5.54 -22.71 0.41
N THR A 135 5.08 -23.85 0.92
CA THR A 135 3.69 -24.30 0.76
C THR A 135 2.77 -23.65 1.79
N ILE A 136 1.66 -23.09 1.29
CA ILE A 136 0.55 -22.48 2.02
C ILE A 136 -0.67 -23.40 1.90
N GLY A 137 -1.34 -23.63 3.03
CA GLY A 137 -2.55 -24.45 3.11
C GLY A 137 -2.39 -25.91 2.72
N PRO A 138 -1.55 -26.68 3.42
CA PRO A 138 -1.37 -28.11 3.14
C PRO A 138 -2.65 -28.94 3.30
N TYR A 139 -3.65 -28.42 4.02
CA TYR A 139 -4.97 -29.05 4.22
C TYR A 139 -6.05 -28.53 3.25
N ALA A 140 -5.73 -27.59 2.36
CA ALA A 140 -6.65 -27.19 1.30
C ALA A 140 -6.66 -28.25 0.19
N ARG A 141 -7.77 -28.35 -0.57
CA ARG A 141 -7.84 -29.27 -1.72
C ARG A 141 -6.79 -28.96 -2.80
N GLN A 142 -6.39 -27.70 -2.92
CA GLN A 142 -5.38 -27.24 -3.86
C GLN A 142 -4.35 -26.35 -3.13
N PRO A 143 -3.37 -26.96 -2.40
CA PRO A 143 -2.31 -26.21 -1.74
C PRO A 143 -1.53 -25.32 -2.73
N TYR A 144 -0.94 -24.25 -2.22
CA TYR A 144 -0.19 -23.30 -3.06
C TYR A 144 1.26 -23.17 -2.59
N SER A 145 2.20 -23.48 -3.47
CA SER A 145 3.64 -23.30 -3.22
C SER A 145 4.14 -22.04 -3.93
N HIS A 146 4.76 -21.13 -3.18
CA HIS A 146 5.26 -19.86 -3.71
C HIS A 146 6.68 -19.56 -3.24
N ALA A 147 7.54 -19.17 -4.17
CA ALA A 147 8.95 -18.86 -3.90
C ALA A 147 9.18 -17.37 -3.58
N PRO A 148 8.70 -16.40 -4.40
CA PRO A 148 8.93 -14.99 -4.14
C PRO A 148 8.39 -14.49 -2.80
N PHE A 149 9.27 -13.95 -1.96
CA PHE A 149 8.91 -13.46 -0.63
C PHE A 149 8.39 -12.01 -0.63
N PHE A 150 8.42 -11.30 -1.76
CA PHE A 150 7.95 -9.92 -1.87
C PHE A 150 6.85 -9.78 -2.93
N ASN A 151 5.64 -9.38 -2.53
CA ASN A 151 4.45 -9.45 -3.38
C ASN A 151 3.56 -8.20 -3.28
N ILE A 152 2.55 -8.10 -4.16
CA ILE A 152 1.65 -6.94 -4.21
C ILE A 152 0.51 -7.10 -3.20
N SER A 153 0.39 -6.14 -2.28
CA SER A 153 -0.67 -6.11 -1.26
C SER A 153 -2.03 -5.67 -1.80
N ALA A 154 -3.07 -6.01 -1.06
CA ALA A 154 -4.47 -5.74 -1.35
C ALA A 154 -4.76 -4.28 -1.73
N MET A 155 -5.22 -4.06 -2.96
CA MET A 155 -5.70 -2.75 -3.43
C MET A 155 -6.90 -2.90 -4.36
N SER A 156 -8.07 -2.40 -3.95
CA SER A 156 -9.32 -2.66 -4.67
C SER A 156 -9.39 -1.99 -6.05
N PHE A 157 -9.88 -2.74 -7.04
CA PHE A 157 -10.42 -2.14 -8.25
C PHE A 157 -11.60 -1.21 -7.89
N GLY A 158 -11.58 0.01 -8.42
CA GLY A 158 -12.43 1.11 -7.98
C GLY A 158 -11.68 2.14 -7.14
N ALA A 159 -10.81 1.71 -6.22
CA ALA A 159 -9.81 2.63 -5.67
C ALA A 159 -8.73 2.91 -6.71
N LEU A 160 -8.23 1.84 -7.34
CA LEU A 160 -7.33 1.87 -8.49
C LEU A 160 -8.11 2.03 -9.81
N SER A 161 -7.43 2.61 -10.80
CA SER A 161 -7.88 2.74 -12.18
C SER A 161 -7.67 1.44 -12.96
N VAL A 162 -8.37 1.32 -14.10
CA VAL A 162 -8.19 0.21 -15.06
C VAL A 162 -6.72 0.04 -15.50
N PRO A 163 -6.02 1.08 -16.00
CA PRO A 163 -4.63 0.92 -16.41
C PRO A 163 -3.70 0.55 -15.24
N ALA A 164 -4.00 0.98 -14.01
CA ALA A 164 -3.21 0.61 -12.85
C ALA A 164 -3.33 -0.90 -12.55
N VAL A 165 -4.54 -1.44 -12.50
CA VAL A 165 -4.75 -2.88 -12.26
C VAL A 165 -4.14 -3.72 -13.38
N ARG A 166 -4.28 -3.31 -14.64
CA ARG A 166 -3.64 -4.00 -15.78
C ARG A 166 -2.11 -3.99 -15.67
N ALA A 167 -1.52 -2.86 -15.33
CA ALA A 167 -0.06 -2.75 -15.18
C ALA A 167 0.46 -3.61 -14.01
N LEU A 168 -0.26 -3.60 -12.87
CA LEU A 168 0.07 -4.44 -11.73
C LEU A 168 -0.03 -5.92 -12.08
N SER A 169 -1.13 -6.36 -12.69
CA SER A 169 -1.32 -7.78 -13.04
C SER A 169 -0.27 -8.27 -14.04
N ARG A 170 0.00 -7.50 -15.09
CA ARG A 170 1.03 -7.86 -16.09
C ARG A 170 2.45 -7.83 -15.51
N GLY A 171 2.76 -6.84 -14.67
CA GLY A 171 4.06 -6.74 -14.02
C GLY A 171 4.27 -7.85 -12.98
N ALA A 172 3.22 -8.21 -12.24
CA ALA A 172 3.25 -9.31 -11.29
C ALA A 172 3.57 -10.65 -11.99
N ALA A 173 2.91 -10.91 -13.13
CA ALA A 173 3.14 -12.12 -13.92
C ALA A 173 4.60 -12.19 -14.42
N LYS A 174 5.15 -11.07 -14.89
CA LYS A 174 6.56 -10.99 -15.30
C LYS A 174 7.52 -11.27 -14.15
N ALA A 175 7.23 -10.78 -12.96
CA ALA A 175 8.06 -10.99 -11.77
C ALA A 175 7.81 -12.34 -11.08
N GLY A 176 6.79 -13.11 -11.48
CA GLY A 176 6.40 -14.35 -10.81
C GLY A 176 5.81 -14.15 -9.41
N ILE A 177 5.35 -12.93 -9.08
CA ILE A 177 4.77 -12.59 -7.78
C ILE A 177 3.24 -12.61 -7.85
N TRP A 178 2.58 -12.71 -6.70
CA TRP A 178 1.12 -12.60 -6.66
C TRP A 178 0.62 -11.15 -6.59
N LEU A 179 -0.65 -10.98 -6.96
CA LEU A 179 -1.43 -9.76 -6.77
C LEU A 179 -2.69 -10.03 -5.93
N ASP A 180 -2.81 -9.33 -4.81
CA ASP A 180 -4.04 -9.33 -4.03
C ASP A 180 -5.07 -8.32 -4.60
N THR A 181 -6.28 -8.80 -4.91
CA THR A 181 -7.35 -8.02 -5.56
C THR A 181 -7.90 -6.90 -4.68
N GLY A 182 -7.66 -6.98 -3.37
CA GLY A 182 -8.33 -6.18 -2.37
C GLY A 182 -9.85 -6.40 -2.32
N GLU A 183 -10.49 -5.67 -1.42
CA GLU A 183 -11.94 -5.79 -1.13
C GLU A 183 -12.89 -5.51 -2.31
N GLY A 184 -12.41 -5.12 -3.49
CA GLY A 184 -13.23 -4.60 -4.60
C GLY A 184 -13.92 -5.65 -5.48
N GLY A 185 -13.68 -6.93 -5.24
CA GLY A 185 -14.07 -8.02 -6.13
C GLY A 185 -13.03 -8.30 -7.22
N LEU A 186 -13.20 -9.42 -7.94
CA LEU A 186 -12.31 -9.85 -9.01
C LEU A 186 -12.70 -9.17 -10.33
N ALA A 187 -12.04 -8.05 -10.66
CA ALA A 187 -12.21 -7.40 -11.97
C ALA A 187 -11.49 -8.17 -13.10
N PRO A 188 -11.99 -8.14 -14.36
CA PRO A 188 -11.36 -8.80 -15.51
C PRO A 188 -9.88 -8.41 -15.71
N TYR A 189 -9.54 -7.16 -15.39
CA TYR A 189 -8.18 -6.61 -15.48
C TYR A 189 -7.15 -7.31 -14.59
N HIS A 190 -7.59 -7.94 -13.50
CA HIS A 190 -6.70 -8.78 -12.68
C HIS A 190 -6.30 -10.05 -13.42
N LEU A 191 -7.22 -10.63 -14.20
CA LEU A 191 -7.01 -11.88 -14.94
C LEU A 191 -6.20 -11.66 -16.22
N GLU A 192 -6.30 -10.48 -16.85
CA GLU A 192 -5.63 -10.16 -18.11
C GLU A 192 -4.10 -10.35 -18.09
N GLY A 193 -3.44 -10.12 -16.95
CA GLY A 193 -1.98 -10.25 -16.86
C GLY A 193 -1.49 -11.66 -16.61
N GLY A 194 -2.36 -12.59 -16.19
CA GLY A 194 -2.00 -13.99 -15.95
C GLY A 194 -1.13 -14.25 -14.72
N CYS A 195 -1.09 -13.32 -13.76
CA CYS A 195 -0.40 -13.53 -12.48
C CYS A 195 -1.24 -14.39 -11.52
N ASP A 196 -0.58 -14.91 -10.49
CA ASP A 196 -1.26 -15.53 -9.37
C ASP A 196 -2.01 -14.46 -8.54
N LEU A 197 -3.21 -14.82 -8.08
CA LEU A 197 -4.12 -13.90 -7.40
C LEU A 197 -4.47 -14.39 -6.00
N VAL A 198 -4.49 -13.44 -5.07
CA VAL A 198 -5.12 -13.57 -3.76
C VAL A 198 -6.46 -12.85 -3.83
N PHE A 199 -7.57 -13.59 -3.71
CA PHE A 199 -8.89 -12.99 -3.70
C PHE A 199 -9.25 -12.55 -2.28
N GLU A 200 -9.37 -11.23 -2.07
CA GLU A 200 -9.70 -10.67 -0.76
C GLU A 200 -11.21 -10.41 -0.60
N ILE A 201 -11.81 -11.06 0.41
CA ILE A 201 -13.21 -10.88 0.80
C ILE A 201 -13.29 -9.82 1.90
N GLY A 202 -13.70 -8.62 1.52
CA GLY A 202 -14.06 -7.54 2.46
C GLY A 202 -15.40 -7.77 3.16
N THR A 203 -15.74 -6.94 4.15
CA THR A 203 -16.96 -7.09 4.98
C THR A 203 -18.27 -6.98 4.18
N ALA A 204 -18.27 -6.30 3.04
CA ALA A 204 -19.40 -6.23 2.11
C ALA A 204 -19.41 -7.34 1.05
N LYS A 205 -18.39 -8.22 1.03
CA LYS A 205 -18.30 -9.41 0.17
C LYS A 205 -18.47 -9.11 -1.32
N TYR A 206 -17.96 -7.96 -1.77
CA TYR A 206 -18.09 -7.53 -3.17
C TYR A 206 -17.58 -8.62 -4.13
N GLY A 207 -18.33 -8.86 -5.21
CA GLY A 207 -18.07 -9.93 -6.19
C GLY A 207 -18.58 -11.31 -5.78
N VAL A 208 -18.76 -11.60 -4.49
CA VAL A 208 -19.21 -12.90 -3.97
C VAL A 208 -20.35 -12.76 -2.97
N ARG A 209 -21.19 -11.73 -3.17
CA ARG A 209 -22.35 -11.46 -2.32
C ARG A 209 -23.66 -11.81 -2.99
N THR A 210 -24.62 -12.19 -2.16
CA THR A 210 -26.04 -12.18 -2.49
C THR A 210 -26.58 -10.75 -2.53
N PRO A 211 -27.80 -10.52 -3.09
CA PRO A 211 -28.46 -9.22 -3.04
C PRO A 211 -28.64 -8.67 -1.61
N ASP A 212 -28.90 -9.53 -0.63
CA ASP A 212 -29.02 -9.18 0.80
C ASP A 212 -27.65 -8.98 1.50
N GLY A 213 -26.53 -9.21 0.80
CA GLY A 213 -25.18 -8.91 1.31
C GLY A 213 -24.52 -10.03 2.10
N LYS A 214 -25.07 -11.25 2.06
CA LYS A 214 -24.44 -12.46 2.60
C LYS A 214 -23.43 -13.03 1.60
N LEU A 215 -22.58 -13.94 2.06
CA LEU A 215 -21.68 -14.67 1.17
C LEU A 215 -22.50 -15.58 0.25
N ASP A 216 -22.19 -15.55 -1.04
CA ASP A 216 -22.78 -16.41 -2.06
C ASP A 216 -21.78 -17.48 -2.47
N ASP A 217 -22.01 -18.72 -2.02
CA ASP A 217 -21.12 -19.85 -2.28
C ASP A 217 -21.01 -20.19 -3.77
N ALA A 218 -22.06 -19.99 -4.57
CA ALA A 218 -21.99 -20.26 -6.00
C ALA A 218 -21.03 -19.28 -6.68
N ARG A 219 -21.17 -17.99 -6.38
CA ARG A 219 -20.25 -16.96 -6.87
C ARG A 219 -18.82 -17.14 -6.36
N LEU A 220 -18.65 -17.54 -5.10
CA LEU A 220 -17.32 -17.84 -4.56
C LEU A 220 -16.65 -19.00 -5.31
N ARG A 221 -17.40 -20.07 -5.63
CA ARG A 221 -16.90 -21.17 -6.47
C ARG A 221 -16.52 -20.68 -7.87
N GLU A 222 -17.36 -19.87 -8.51
CA GLU A 222 -17.08 -19.32 -9.84
C GLU A 222 -15.79 -18.49 -9.85
N VAL A 223 -15.61 -17.59 -8.88
CA VAL A 223 -14.39 -16.78 -8.73
C VAL A 223 -13.18 -17.66 -8.49
N CYS A 224 -13.28 -18.67 -7.61
CA CYS A 224 -12.16 -19.54 -7.26
C CYS A 224 -11.86 -20.63 -8.31
N ALA A 225 -12.75 -20.82 -9.28
CA ALA A 225 -12.54 -21.72 -10.40
C ALA A 225 -11.51 -21.18 -11.41
N HIS A 226 -11.25 -19.87 -11.41
CA HIS A 226 -10.14 -19.30 -12.19
C HIS A 226 -8.80 -19.87 -11.71
N ALA A 227 -8.01 -20.43 -12.64
CA ALA A 227 -6.72 -21.05 -12.33
C ALA A 227 -5.71 -20.07 -11.67
N GLN A 228 -5.83 -18.78 -11.96
CA GLN A 228 -5.04 -17.71 -11.37
C GLN A 228 -5.36 -17.49 -9.88
N VAL A 229 -6.56 -17.80 -9.40
CA VAL A 229 -6.91 -17.61 -7.98
C VAL A 229 -6.28 -18.73 -7.16
N LYS A 230 -5.26 -18.38 -6.37
CA LYS A 230 -4.45 -19.32 -5.59
C LYS A 230 -4.82 -19.34 -4.12
N MET A 231 -5.27 -18.21 -3.57
CA MET A 231 -5.60 -18.07 -2.15
C MET A 231 -6.83 -17.18 -1.96
N VAL A 232 -7.52 -17.36 -0.82
CA VAL A 232 -8.63 -16.50 -0.39
C VAL A 232 -8.28 -15.87 0.96
N SER A 233 -8.35 -14.54 1.03
CA SER A 233 -8.08 -13.77 2.24
C SER A 233 -9.38 -13.17 2.79
N ILE A 234 -9.75 -13.51 4.02
CA ILE A 234 -10.86 -12.87 4.72
C ILE A 234 -10.33 -11.61 5.41
N LYS A 235 -10.72 -10.44 4.93
CA LYS A 235 -10.26 -9.18 5.52
C LYS A 235 -11.08 -8.83 6.76
N LEU A 236 -10.44 -8.84 7.93
CA LEU A 236 -10.99 -8.35 9.19
C LEU A 236 -10.73 -6.86 9.38
N GLY A 237 -9.60 -6.36 8.88
CA GLY A 237 -9.21 -4.94 8.98
C GLY A 237 -8.09 -4.56 8.02
N GLN A 238 -7.78 -3.26 7.98
CA GLN A 238 -6.59 -2.71 7.30
C GLN A 238 -6.00 -1.59 8.13
N GLY A 239 -4.68 -1.39 8.04
CA GLY A 239 -3.91 -0.47 8.91
C GLY A 239 -4.50 0.93 9.00
N ALA A 240 -4.89 1.50 7.88
CA ALA A 240 -5.42 2.87 7.81
C ALA A 240 -6.78 3.09 8.49
N LYS A 241 -7.56 2.04 8.76
CA LYS A 241 -8.91 2.17 9.34
C LYS A 241 -9.35 0.90 10.07
N PRO A 242 -8.69 0.51 11.16
CA PRO A 242 -9.11 -0.64 11.94
C PRO A 242 -10.53 -0.40 12.50
N GLY A 243 -11.36 -1.44 12.54
CA GLY A 243 -12.74 -1.34 13.02
C GLY A 243 -13.69 -0.57 12.09
N LYS A 244 -13.33 -0.35 10.81
CA LYS A 244 -14.22 0.25 9.81
C LYS A 244 -14.09 -0.42 8.44
N GLY A 245 -15.21 -0.53 7.74
CA GLY A 245 -15.28 -1.14 6.42
C GLY A 245 -14.70 -0.29 5.28
N GLY A 246 -14.69 -0.89 4.10
CA GLY A 246 -14.43 -0.24 2.82
C GLY A 246 -15.26 1.05 2.63
N LEU A 247 -14.64 2.05 2.00
CA LEU A 247 -15.32 3.28 1.59
C LEU A 247 -14.94 3.55 0.14
N LEU A 248 -15.93 3.53 -0.75
CA LEU A 248 -15.78 3.96 -2.13
C LEU A 248 -16.80 5.08 -2.40
N PRO A 249 -16.35 6.31 -2.67
CA PRO A 249 -17.25 7.41 -3.04
C PRO A 249 -18.05 7.07 -4.30
N GLY A 250 -19.32 7.46 -4.33
CA GLY A 250 -20.28 7.20 -5.41
C GLY A 250 -19.83 7.77 -6.76
N ALA A 251 -19.08 8.89 -6.73
CA ALA A 251 -18.42 9.44 -7.91
C ALA A 251 -17.44 8.47 -8.60
N LYS A 252 -16.96 7.45 -7.89
CA LYS A 252 -16.10 6.37 -8.41
C LYS A 252 -16.87 5.09 -8.70
N VAL A 253 -18.18 5.01 -8.43
CA VAL A 253 -18.99 3.81 -8.66
C VAL A 253 -19.59 3.86 -10.07
N THR A 254 -18.77 3.51 -11.05
CA THR A 254 -19.15 3.38 -12.47
C THR A 254 -20.08 2.17 -12.69
N PRO A 255 -20.77 2.06 -13.84
CA PRO A 255 -21.57 0.87 -14.17
C PRO A 255 -20.78 -0.44 -14.11
N GLU A 256 -19.51 -0.42 -14.53
CA GLU A 256 -18.62 -1.57 -14.45
C GLU A 256 -18.30 -1.96 -13.00
N ILE A 257 -17.95 -0.99 -12.16
CA ILE A 257 -17.65 -1.24 -10.74
C ILE A 257 -18.90 -1.75 -10.01
N ALA A 258 -20.06 -1.18 -10.32
CA ALA A 258 -21.34 -1.62 -9.80
C ALA A 258 -21.64 -3.10 -10.16
N ALA A 259 -21.39 -3.50 -11.41
CA ALA A 259 -21.57 -4.87 -11.87
C ALA A 259 -20.61 -5.84 -11.16
N ILE A 260 -19.32 -5.51 -11.09
CA ILE A 260 -18.30 -6.35 -10.41
C ILE A 260 -18.62 -6.50 -8.92
N ARG A 261 -19.06 -5.42 -8.27
CA ARG A 261 -19.31 -5.42 -6.82
C ARG A 261 -20.70 -5.92 -6.42
N GLY A 262 -21.65 -5.98 -7.36
CA GLY A 262 -23.06 -6.25 -7.07
C GLY A 262 -23.71 -5.14 -6.24
N ILE A 263 -23.51 -3.87 -6.62
CA ILE A 263 -24.06 -2.68 -5.93
C ILE A 263 -24.70 -1.69 -6.91
N PRO A 264 -25.55 -0.75 -6.46
CA PRO A 264 -26.12 0.28 -7.34
C PRO A 264 -25.08 1.28 -7.87
N VAL A 265 -25.24 1.73 -9.12
CA VAL A 265 -24.40 2.73 -9.78
C VAL A 265 -24.49 4.10 -9.09
N GLY A 266 -23.36 4.81 -8.99
CA GLY A 266 -23.30 6.21 -8.53
C GLY A 266 -23.57 6.44 -7.03
N ARG A 267 -23.83 5.39 -6.25
CA ARG A 267 -24.07 5.50 -4.80
C ARG A 267 -22.80 5.22 -4.02
N ASP A 268 -22.60 5.97 -2.94
CA ASP A 268 -21.53 5.70 -1.98
C ASP A 268 -21.61 4.25 -1.49
N SER A 269 -20.47 3.57 -1.52
CA SER A 269 -20.33 2.22 -1.00
C SER A 269 -19.65 2.27 0.36
N GLN A 270 -20.41 1.98 1.41
CA GLN A 270 -19.93 1.87 2.78
C GLN A 270 -20.10 0.43 3.23
N SER A 271 -18.98 -0.25 3.48
CA SER A 271 -19.02 -1.62 3.97
C SER A 271 -19.24 -1.65 5.49
N PRO A 272 -19.87 -2.71 6.03
CA PRO A 272 -19.97 -2.91 7.48
C PRO A 272 -18.60 -2.84 8.17
N ASN A 273 -18.57 -2.47 9.45
CA ASN A 273 -17.33 -2.38 10.23
C ASN A 273 -16.65 -3.73 10.49
N ARG A 274 -17.43 -4.81 10.53
CA ARG A 274 -16.97 -6.20 10.62
C ARG A 274 -17.80 -7.10 9.71
N HIS A 275 -17.35 -8.33 9.47
CA HIS A 275 -18.21 -9.36 8.90
C HIS A 275 -19.34 -9.65 9.90
N PRO A 276 -20.63 -9.50 9.54
CA PRO A 276 -21.74 -9.77 10.44
C PRO A 276 -21.69 -11.14 11.12
N GLU A 277 -21.16 -12.12 10.39
CA GLU A 277 -21.03 -13.54 10.76
C GLU A 277 -19.88 -13.80 11.73
N ILE A 278 -18.94 -12.86 11.91
CA ILE A 278 -17.74 -13.05 12.74
C ILE A 278 -17.81 -12.11 13.95
N ARG A 279 -18.04 -12.66 15.14
CA ARG A 279 -18.08 -11.94 16.42
C ARG A 279 -17.02 -12.40 17.42
N ASN A 280 -16.43 -13.56 17.20
CA ASN A 280 -15.45 -14.18 18.07
C ASN A 280 -14.54 -15.13 17.25
N VAL A 281 -13.53 -15.68 17.91
CA VAL A 281 -12.56 -16.61 17.32
C VAL A 281 -13.21 -17.86 16.71
N ARG A 282 -14.23 -18.42 17.37
CA ARG A 282 -14.91 -19.63 16.89
C ARG A 282 -15.57 -19.41 15.54
N GLU A 283 -16.30 -18.31 15.43
CA GLU A 283 -16.97 -17.91 14.19
C GLU A 283 -15.98 -17.51 13.09
N LEU A 284 -14.82 -16.95 13.44
CA LEU A 284 -13.74 -16.71 12.48
C LEU A 284 -13.22 -18.02 11.89
N LEU A 285 -12.95 -19.02 12.74
CA LEU A 285 -12.50 -20.34 12.28
C LEU A 285 -13.58 -21.06 11.48
N ASP A 286 -14.86 -20.91 11.83
CA ASP A 286 -15.99 -21.43 11.04
C ASP A 286 -16.03 -20.81 9.64
N MET A 287 -15.86 -19.49 9.54
CA MET A 287 -15.81 -18.79 8.26
C MET A 287 -14.59 -19.20 7.41
N VAL A 288 -13.41 -19.33 8.03
CA VAL A 288 -12.20 -19.80 7.34
C VAL A 288 -12.41 -21.22 6.80
N ALA A 289 -12.96 -22.12 7.61
CA ALA A 289 -13.25 -23.49 7.20
C ALA A 289 -14.27 -23.54 6.05
N HIS A 290 -15.38 -22.77 6.16
CA HIS A 290 -16.40 -22.67 5.12
C HIS A 290 -15.84 -22.16 3.79
N VAL A 291 -15.10 -21.05 3.82
CA VAL A 291 -14.49 -20.47 2.61
C VAL A 291 -13.47 -21.42 1.99
N ARG A 292 -12.65 -22.11 2.80
CA ARG A 292 -11.71 -23.12 2.32
C ARG A 292 -12.42 -24.30 1.67
N GLU A 293 -13.52 -24.76 2.25
CA GLU A 293 -14.30 -25.88 1.71
C GLU A 293 -15.01 -25.49 0.41
N VAL A 294 -15.57 -24.29 0.33
CA VAL A 294 -16.25 -23.81 -0.90
C VAL A 294 -15.24 -23.54 -2.01
N SER A 295 -14.14 -22.83 -1.71
CA SER A 295 -13.12 -22.45 -2.71
C SER A 295 -12.19 -23.61 -3.11
N GLY A 296 -11.91 -24.54 -2.18
CA GLY A 296 -10.85 -25.53 -2.31
C GLY A 296 -9.43 -24.95 -2.21
N LYS A 297 -9.27 -23.67 -1.88
CA LYS A 297 -8.00 -22.94 -1.87
C LYS A 297 -7.52 -22.65 -0.45
N PRO A 298 -6.21 -22.48 -0.22
CA PRO A 298 -5.68 -21.97 1.04
C PRO A 298 -6.41 -20.70 1.46
N THR A 299 -6.91 -20.71 2.69
CA THR A 299 -7.75 -19.64 3.23
C THR A 299 -7.17 -19.13 4.53
N GLY A 300 -6.97 -17.83 4.59
CA GLY A 300 -6.46 -17.12 5.75
C GLY A 300 -7.24 -15.83 5.98
N PHE A 301 -6.73 -15.00 6.88
CA PHE A 301 -7.34 -13.71 7.14
C PHE A 301 -6.30 -12.59 7.24
N LYS A 302 -6.76 -11.37 6.99
CA LYS A 302 -5.98 -10.14 7.16
C LYS A 302 -6.50 -9.33 8.33
N ALA A 303 -5.62 -8.95 9.25
CA ALA A 303 -5.97 -8.20 10.45
C ALA A 303 -4.95 -7.10 10.76
N VAL A 304 -5.44 -6.05 11.44
CA VAL A 304 -4.60 -5.11 12.17
C VAL A 304 -4.70 -5.49 13.64
N LEU A 305 -3.57 -5.62 14.30
CA LEU A 305 -3.53 -6.04 15.70
C LEU A 305 -3.41 -4.79 16.58
N GLY A 306 -4.32 -4.64 17.53
CA GLY A 306 -4.16 -3.74 18.68
C GLY A 306 -3.56 -4.47 19.89
N ASP A 307 -3.70 -5.80 19.89
CA ASP A 307 -3.22 -6.76 20.88
C ASP A 307 -3.23 -8.15 20.22
N VAL A 308 -2.59 -9.14 20.87
CA VAL A 308 -2.48 -10.54 20.44
C VAL A 308 -3.21 -11.54 21.33
N ASP A 309 -3.87 -11.10 22.41
CA ASP A 309 -4.66 -12.00 23.29
C ASP A 309 -5.68 -12.87 22.53
N TRP A 310 -6.41 -12.28 21.58
CA TRP A 310 -7.38 -13.03 20.77
C TRP A 310 -6.70 -13.97 19.75
N ILE A 311 -5.43 -13.72 19.39
CA ILE A 311 -4.62 -14.66 18.60
C ILE A 311 -4.24 -15.86 19.47
N ALA A 312 -3.90 -15.66 20.74
CA ALA A 312 -3.68 -16.76 21.67
C ALA A 312 -4.96 -17.59 21.86
N GLU A 313 -6.12 -16.94 22.02
CA GLU A 313 -7.43 -17.63 22.03
C GLU A 313 -7.67 -18.43 20.74
N LEU A 314 -7.32 -17.85 19.58
CA LEU A 314 -7.38 -18.55 18.29
C LEU A 314 -6.50 -19.79 18.27
N CYS A 315 -5.28 -19.71 18.79
CA CYS A 315 -4.39 -20.85 18.86
C CYS A 315 -4.95 -21.97 19.76
N ASP A 316 -5.50 -21.63 20.91
CA ASP A 316 -6.13 -22.60 21.81
C ASP A 316 -7.37 -23.24 21.17
N GLU A 317 -8.18 -22.47 20.46
CA GLU A 317 -9.35 -22.99 19.75
C GLU A 317 -8.96 -23.91 18.58
N VAL A 318 -7.86 -23.61 17.87
CA VAL A 318 -7.29 -24.51 16.86
C VAL A 318 -6.88 -25.84 17.48
N TRP A 319 -6.21 -25.84 18.63
CA TRP A 319 -5.84 -27.09 19.30
C TRP A 319 -7.05 -27.91 19.74
N LYS A 320 -8.15 -27.27 20.17
CA LYS A 320 -9.40 -27.97 20.52
C LYS A 320 -10.09 -28.60 19.31
N ARG A 321 -10.02 -27.95 18.15
CA ARG A 321 -10.67 -28.39 16.90
C ARG A 321 -9.80 -29.33 16.05
N GLY A 322 -8.49 -29.31 16.26
CA GLY A 322 -7.49 -30.01 15.46
C GLY A 322 -6.71 -29.07 14.55
N ILE A 323 -5.45 -29.42 14.28
CA ILE A 323 -4.48 -28.57 13.56
C ILE A 323 -4.94 -28.19 12.12
N GLU A 324 -5.78 -29.01 11.51
CA GLU A 324 -6.38 -28.75 10.20
C GLU A 324 -7.35 -27.56 10.21
N SER A 325 -7.97 -27.25 11.35
CA SER A 325 -8.88 -26.11 11.49
C SER A 325 -8.16 -24.76 11.50
N ALA A 326 -6.82 -24.75 11.63
CA ALA A 326 -6.03 -23.53 11.60
C ALA A 326 -6.22 -22.76 10.28
N PRO A 327 -6.20 -21.41 10.31
CA PRO A 327 -6.06 -20.64 9.10
C PRO A 327 -4.75 -20.99 8.40
N ASP A 328 -4.76 -20.96 7.07
CA ASP A 328 -3.57 -21.34 6.29
C ASP A 328 -2.50 -20.26 6.31
N PHE A 329 -2.92 -19.02 6.49
CA PHE A 329 -2.04 -17.88 6.70
C PHE A 329 -2.73 -16.77 7.52
N ILE A 330 -1.93 -15.91 8.13
CA ILE A 330 -2.37 -14.66 8.74
C ILE A 330 -1.61 -13.52 8.08
N ILE A 331 -2.34 -12.54 7.54
CA ILE A 331 -1.77 -11.28 7.05
C ILE A 331 -1.86 -10.24 8.19
N VAL A 332 -0.73 -9.88 8.79
CA VAL A 332 -0.64 -8.77 9.74
C VAL A 332 -0.37 -7.46 9.01
N ASP A 333 -1.28 -6.51 9.13
CA ASP A 333 -1.16 -5.18 8.50
C ASP A 333 -0.83 -4.15 9.57
N GLY A 334 0.31 -3.47 9.45
CA GLY A 334 0.71 -2.41 10.38
C GLY A 334 -0.23 -1.20 10.30
N SER A 335 -0.44 -0.53 11.43
CA SER A 335 -1.30 0.68 11.51
C SER A 335 -0.86 1.80 10.56
N GLU A 336 0.41 1.82 10.16
CA GLU A 336 0.95 2.77 9.18
C GLU A 336 0.51 2.49 7.72
N GLY A 337 -0.32 1.46 7.50
CA GLY A 337 -0.85 1.03 6.21
C GLY A 337 -1.60 2.14 5.46
N GLY A 338 -1.57 2.07 4.13
CA GLY A 338 -2.21 3.07 3.27
C GLY A 338 -3.71 2.86 3.05
N THR A 339 -4.37 3.87 2.50
CA THR A 339 -5.76 3.77 2.03
C THR A 339 -6.04 4.75 0.89
N GLY A 340 -7.09 4.47 0.11
CA GLY A 340 -7.69 5.45 -0.78
C GLY A 340 -8.57 6.46 -0.04
N ALA A 341 -9.23 6.04 1.04
CA ALA A 341 -10.08 6.86 1.90
C ALA A 341 -10.28 6.23 3.30
N ALA A 342 -10.03 6.99 4.36
CA ALA A 342 -10.32 6.64 5.75
C ALA A 342 -10.55 7.89 6.60
N PRO A 343 -11.24 7.77 7.74
CA PRO A 343 -11.25 8.81 8.78
C PRO A 343 -9.86 8.97 9.41
N GLN A 344 -9.39 10.20 9.56
CA GLN A 344 -8.07 10.51 10.13
C GLN A 344 -7.89 9.93 11.55
N THR A 345 -8.92 9.99 12.39
CA THR A 345 -8.89 9.45 13.76
C THR A 345 -8.47 7.97 13.81
N LEU A 346 -8.88 7.17 12.82
CA LEU A 346 -8.49 5.76 12.75
C LEU A 346 -7.09 5.57 12.16
N MET A 347 -6.67 6.46 11.25
CA MET A 347 -5.35 6.40 10.61
C MET A 347 -4.20 6.69 11.57
N GLU A 348 -4.44 7.53 12.59
CA GLU A 348 -3.38 8.04 13.46
C GLU A 348 -3.33 7.37 14.83
N GLY A 349 -4.41 6.72 15.29
CA GLY A 349 -4.54 6.33 16.70
C GLY A 349 -5.08 4.94 16.97
N VAL A 350 -5.26 4.08 15.96
CA VAL A 350 -5.83 2.73 16.16
C VAL A 350 -4.95 1.67 15.49
N GLY A 351 -4.68 0.59 16.24
CA GLY A 351 -3.82 -0.51 15.80
C GLY A 351 -2.34 -0.25 16.07
N LEU A 352 -1.56 -1.32 16.16
CA LEU A 352 -0.13 -1.26 16.39
C LEU A 352 0.64 -1.11 15.08
N PRO A 353 1.77 -0.37 15.09
CA PRO A 353 2.70 -0.36 13.98
C PRO A 353 3.20 -1.77 13.66
N LEU A 354 3.59 -2.02 12.41
CA LEU A 354 4.10 -3.35 12.02
C LEU A 354 5.30 -3.80 12.87
N ARG A 355 6.13 -2.84 13.31
CA ARG A 355 7.31 -3.08 14.16
C ARG A 355 6.98 -3.73 15.51
N GLU A 356 5.75 -3.56 15.98
CA GLU A 356 5.24 -4.16 17.21
C GLU A 356 4.36 -5.37 16.91
N ALA A 357 3.43 -5.23 15.97
CA ALA A 357 2.44 -6.28 15.68
C ALA A 357 3.06 -7.57 15.13
N LEU A 358 4.10 -7.48 14.29
CA LEU A 358 4.76 -8.64 13.69
C LEU A 358 5.47 -9.53 14.74
N PRO A 359 6.38 -9.01 15.59
CA PRO A 359 6.98 -9.81 16.65
C PRO A 359 5.94 -10.49 17.53
N MET A 360 4.94 -9.72 17.98
CA MET A 360 3.91 -10.24 18.89
C MET A 360 3.16 -11.42 18.26
N LEU A 361 2.70 -11.27 17.00
CA LEU A 361 2.03 -12.35 16.29
C LEU A 361 2.92 -13.60 16.15
N VAL A 362 4.16 -13.41 15.69
CA VAL A 362 5.09 -14.52 15.47
C VAL A 362 5.39 -15.24 16.79
N ASP A 363 5.63 -14.50 17.87
CA ASP A 363 5.90 -15.07 19.18
C ASP A 363 4.70 -15.80 19.76
N THR A 364 3.48 -15.27 19.62
CA THR A 364 2.26 -15.98 20.01
C THR A 364 2.11 -17.31 19.25
N LEU A 365 2.39 -17.33 17.95
CA LEU A 365 2.32 -18.56 17.14
C LEU A 365 3.41 -19.57 17.50
N ILE A 366 4.63 -19.10 17.80
CA ILE A 366 5.73 -19.98 18.26
C ILE A 366 5.37 -20.57 19.62
N ALA A 367 4.99 -19.73 20.59
CA ALA A 367 4.60 -20.17 21.93
C ALA A 367 3.45 -21.18 21.88
N ALA A 368 2.50 -21.01 20.95
CA ALA A 368 1.40 -21.96 20.77
C ALA A 368 1.76 -23.23 19.97
N GLY A 369 2.97 -23.34 19.42
CA GLY A 369 3.37 -24.47 18.57
C GLY A 369 2.69 -24.50 17.20
N LEU A 370 2.16 -23.37 16.71
CA LEU A 370 1.43 -23.25 15.45
C LEU A 370 2.19 -22.50 14.35
N ARG A 371 3.40 -22.00 14.64
CA ARG A 371 4.22 -21.23 13.67
C ARG A 371 4.50 -21.99 12.37
N GLU A 372 4.74 -23.29 12.44
CA GLU A 372 4.97 -24.13 11.25
C GLU A 372 3.69 -24.39 10.44
N ARG A 373 2.53 -24.34 11.10
CA ARG A 373 1.21 -24.59 10.49
C ARG A 373 0.66 -23.35 9.80
N ILE A 374 0.81 -22.17 10.42
CA ILE A 374 0.21 -20.92 9.98
C ILE A 374 1.29 -20.05 9.36
N ARG A 375 1.18 -19.77 8.05
CA ARG A 375 2.13 -18.88 7.37
C ARG A 375 1.85 -17.42 7.75
N VAL A 376 2.91 -16.67 8.02
CA VAL A 376 2.82 -15.26 8.41
C VAL A 376 3.17 -14.38 7.22
N ILE A 377 2.21 -13.57 6.79
CA ILE A 377 2.41 -12.55 5.76
C ILE A 377 2.34 -11.20 6.46
N CYS A 378 3.25 -10.28 6.17
CA CYS A 378 3.14 -8.92 6.71
C CYS A 378 2.87 -7.88 5.62
N SER A 379 2.14 -6.83 5.96
CA SER A 379 2.04 -5.62 5.15
C SER A 379 2.15 -4.36 6.01
N GLY A 380 2.56 -3.26 5.38
CA GLY A 380 2.86 -2.01 6.06
C GLY A 380 3.73 -1.13 5.17
N LYS A 381 4.58 -0.29 5.77
CA LYS A 381 5.51 0.57 5.02
C LYS A 381 6.79 -0.14 4.53
N CYS A 382 6.69 -1.43 4.19
CA CYS A 382 7.80 -2.19 3.62
C CYS A 382 7.97 -1.87 2.13
N ILE A 383 8.79 -0.88 1.80
CA ILE A 383 9.02 -0.43 0.41
C ILE A 383 10.48 -0.48 -0.05
N THR A 384 11.44 -0.69 0.85
CA THR A 384 12.84 -0.92 0.49
C THR A 384 13.33 -2.26 1.01
N ALA A 385 14.50 -2.69 0.54
CA ALA A 385 15.11 -3.94 0.99
C ALA A 385 15.33 -3.99 2.51
N TYR A 386 15.58 -2.84 3.16
CA TYR A 386 15.82 -2.80 4.60
C TYR A 386 14.59 -3.23 5.42
N GLU A 387 13.40 -2.69 5.10
CA GLU A 387 12.18 -3.06 5.82
C GLU A 387 11.77 -4.50 5.52
N VAL A 388 11.97 -4.96 4.27
CA VAL A 388 11.68 -6.35 3.88
C VAL A 388 12.60 -7.33 4.61
N ALA A 389 13.92 -7.08 4.62
CA ALA A 389 14.89 -7.91 5.33
C ALA A 389 14.66 -7.90 6.85
N TRP A 390 14.27 -6.75 7.44
CA TRP A 390 13.89 -6.66 8.84
C TRP A 390 12.65 -7.53 9.13
N ALA A 391 11.62 -7.49 8.27
CA ALA A 391 10.42 -8.30 8.45
C ALA A 391 10.72 -9.82 8.37
N LEU A 392 11.63 -10.23 7.47
CA LEU A 392 12.12 -11.61 7.42
C LEU A 392 12.86 -12.00 8.71
N CYS A 393 13.73 -11.12 9.24
CA CYS A 393 14.39 -11.35 10.54
C CYS A 393 13.38 -11.54 11.69
N MET A 394 12.25 -10.84 11.64
CA MET A 394 11.17 -10.94 12.62
C MET A 394 10.24 -12.14 12.41
N GLY A 395 10.48 -12.95 11.37
CA GLY A 395 9.80 -14.22 11.16
C GLY A 395 8.59 -14.16 10.22
N ALA A 396 8.45 -13.13 9.39
CA ALA A 396 7.51 -13.17 8.27
C ALA A 396 7.95 -14.19 7.21
N ASP A 397 7.02 -14.98 6.67
CA ASP A 397 7.25 -15.87 5.53
C ASP A 397 7.21 -15.08 4.21
N PHE A 398 6.32 -14.08 4.13
CA PHE A 398 6.12 -13.23 2.96
C PHE A 398 5.85 -11.79 3.36
N VAL A 399 6.25 -10.84 2.51
CA VAL A 399 6.08 -9.40 2.68
C VAL A 399 5.26 -8.85 1.51
N ASN A 400 4.13 -8.23 1.84
CA ASN A 400 3.22 -7.59 0.90
C ASN A 400 3.39 -6.07 0.94
N SER A 401 3.62 -5.44 -0.21
CA SER A 401 3.69 -3.97 -0.34
C SER A 401 2.58 -3.45 -1.23
N ALA A 402 1.84 -2.43 -0.78
CA ALA A 402 0.92 -1.69 -1.65
C ALA A 402 1.62 -0.44 -2.19
N ARG A 403 2.14 0.39 -1.29
CA ARG A 403 2.65 1.72 -1.65
C ARG A 403 3.90 1.66 -2.52
N GLY A 404 4.80 0.69 -2.27
CA GLY A 404 5.98 0.49 -3.11
C GLY A 404 5.60 0.28 -4.58
N PHE A 405 4.61 -0.59 -4.84
CA PHE A 405 4.11 -0.81 -6.19
C PHE A 405 3.34 0.39 -6.76
N MET A 406 2.65 1.18 -5.92
CA MET A 406 2.09 2.45 -6.39
C MET A 406 3.17 3.45 -6.81
N PHE A 407 4.31 3.51 -6.11
CA PHE A 407 5.46 4.33 -6.51
C PHE A 407 6.10 3.77 -7.79
N ALA A 408 6.20 2.45 -7.94
CA ALA A 408 6.66 1.83 -9.19
C ALA A 408 5.78 2.21 -10.39
N LEU A 409 4.45 2.30 -10.21
CA LEU A 409 3.52 2.83 -11.22
C LEU A 409 3.70 4.34 -11.49
N GLY A 410 4.39 5.08 -10.62
CA GLY A 410 4.63 6.52 -10.74
C GLY A 410 3.81 7.40 -9.80
N CYS A 411 3.30 6.88 -8.68
CA CYS A 411 2.62 7.69 -7.67
C CYS A 411 3.56 8.78 -7.13
N ILE A 412 3.12 10.03 -7.10
CA ILE A 412 3.91 11.15 -6.59
C ILE A 412 3.58 11.55 -5.15
N GLN A 413 2.82 10.72 -4.42
CA GLN A 413 2.34 11.03 -3.06
C GLN A 413 1.49 12.32 -3.01
N SER A 414 0.56 12.50 -3.95
CA SER A 414 -0.28 13.71 -4.00
C SER A 414 -1.36 13.80 -2.91
N LEU A 415 -1.59 12.71 -2.15
CA LEU A 415 -2.61 12.60 -1.09
C LEU A 415 -4.06 12.92 -1.53
N GLN A 416 -4.36 12.82 -2.82
CA GLN A 416 -5.68 13.10 -3.40
C GLN A 416 -6.42 11.83 -3.88
N CYS A 417 -6.11 10.68 -3.29
CA CYS A 417 -6.58 9.39 -3.79
C CYS A 417 -8.12 9.25 -3.77
N ASN A 418 -8.77 9.88 -2.79
CA ASN A 418 -10.22 9.91 -2.59
C ASN A 418 -10.95 10.87 -3.54
N ARG A 419 -10.28 11.90 -4.08
CA ARG A 419 -10.91 13.01 -4.83
C ARG A 419 -11.17 12.70 -6.30
N ASN A 420 -10.73 11.54 -6.79
CA ASN A 420 -10.78 11.18 -8.22
C ASN A 420 -9.92 12.09 -9.13
N THR A 421 -9.00 12.89 -8.58
CA THR A 421 -8.15 13.84 -9.32
C THR A 421 -6.67 13.43 -9.34
N CYS A 422 -6.39 12.11 -9.27
CA CYS A 422 -5.02 11.60 -9.26
C CYS A 422 -4.26 12.02 -10.53
N PRO A 423 -3.21 12.86 -10.43
CA PRO A 423 -2.56 13.43 -11.61
C PRO A 423 -1.79 12.38 -12.42
N THR A 424 -1.44 11.25 -11.81
CA THR A 424 -0.67 10.17 -12.42
C THR A 424 -1.56 9.05 -12.96
N GLY A 425 -2.89 9.19 -12.91
CA GLY A 425 -3.82 8.21 -13.47
C GLY A 425 -4.01 6.93 -12.64
N ILE A 426 -3.38 6.81 -11.46
CA ILE A 426 -3.40 5.56 -10.66
C ILE A 426 -4.73 5.38 -9.92
N THR A 427 -5.22 6.42 -9.24
CA THR A 427 -6.41 6.32 -8.36
C THR A 427 -7.56 7.20 -8.83
N THR A 428 -7.79 7.25 -10.14
CA THR A 428 -8.84 8.07 -10.79
C THR A 428 -9.57 7.28 -11.86
N HIS A 429 -10.85 7.60 -12.06
CA HIS A 429 -11.69 7.13 -13.17
C HIS A 429 -11.91 8.18 -14.27
N ASP A 430 -11.17 9.30 -14.23
CA ASP A 430 -11.15 10.28 -15.32
C ASP A 430 -10.24 9.79 -16.47
N PRO A 431 -10.79 9.54 -17.68
CA PRO A 431 -10.01 9.10 -18.83
C PRO A 431 -8.87 10.05 -19.20
N ARG A 432 -9.03 11.37 -18.98
CA ARG A 432 -8.00 12.38 -19.28
C ARG A 432 -6.78 12.26 -18.39
N LEU A 433 -6.96 11.78 -17.16
CA LEU A 433 -5.87 11.54 -16.22
C LEU A 433 -5.28 10.14 -16.40
N GLN A 434 -6.13 9.14 -16.68
CA GLN A 434 -5.70 7.76 -16.92
C GLN A 434 -4.77 7.63 -18.14
N ARG A 435 -4.91 8.49 -19.16
CA ARG A 435 -4.03 8.48 -20.35
C ARG A 435 -2.54 8.59 -20.04
N GLY A 436 -2.18 9.18 -18.90
CA GLY A 436 -0.78 9.31 -18.46
C GLY A 436 -0.16 8.00 -17.96
N LEU A 437 -0.99 6.98 -17.67
CA LEU A 437 -0.54 5.70 -17.13
C LEU A 437 -0.43 4.64 -18.25
N VAL A 438 0.70 4.62 -18.92
CA VAL A 438 0.96 3.71 -20.07
C VAL A 438 1.23 2.29 -19.59
N VAL A 439 0.27 1.37 -19.80
CA VAL A 439 0.30 0.01 -19.23
C VAL A 439 1.56 -0.79 -19.57
N PRO A 440 2.05 -0.86 -20.83
CA PRO A 440 3.26 -1.62 -21.15
C PRO A 440 4.50 -1.14 -20.37
N ASP A 441 4.72 0.17 -20.30
CA ASP A 441 5.80 0.80 -19.52
C ASP A 441 5.66 0.49 -18.02
N LYS A 442 4.47 0.72 -17.47
CA LYS A 442 4.23 0.53 -16.03
C LYS A 442 4.32 -0.94 -15.60
N ALA A 443 4.00 -1.88 -16.49
CA ALA A 443 4.18 -3.31 -16.21
C ALA A 443 5.66 -3.69 -16.07
N GLU A 444 6.55 -3.14 -16.91
CA GLU A 444 8.00 -3.34 -16.74
C GLU A 444 8.48 -2.77 -15.40
N ARG A 445 8.03 -1.56 -15.07
CA ARG A 445 8.39 -0.89 -13.81
C ARG A 445 7.99 -1.69 -12.57
N VAL A 446 6.79 -2.26 -12.58
CA VAL A 446 6.30 -3.15 -11.51
C VAL A 446 7.19 -4.39 -11.39
N ALA A 447 7.54 -5.02 -12.52
CA ALA A 447 8.36 -6.22 -12.52
C ALA A 447 9.79 -5.96 -12.02
N ASN A 448 10.41 -4.88 -12.52
CA ASN A 448 11.76 -4.46 -12.14
C ASN A 448 11.83 -4.10 -10.66
N TYR A 449 10.84 -3.35 -10.15
CA TYR A 449 10.78 -3.01 -8.73
C TYR A 449 10.78 -4.26 -7.84
N ALA A 450 9.92 -5.25 -8.14
CA ALA A 450 9.86 -6.48 -7.35
C ALA A 450 11.19 -7.26 -7.39
N ARG A 451 11.76 -7.46 -8.58
CA ARG A 451 13.04 -8.15 -8.75
C ARG A 451 14.18 -7.43 -8.04
N ASN A 452 14.26 -6.10 -8.16
CA ASN A 452 15.30 -5.31 -7.51
C ASN A 452 15.16 -5.33 -5.98
N VAL A 453 13.94 -5.26 -5.42
CA VAL A 453 13.76 -5.44 -3.98
C VAL A 453 14.26 -6.81 -3.53
N MET A 454 13.87 -7.89 -4.20
CA MET A 454 14.30 -9.24 -3.83
C MET A 454 15.81 -9.42 -3.97
N ARG A 455 16.42 -8.91 -5.05
CA ARG A 455 17.87 -8.91 -5.26
C ARG A 455 18.61 -8.19 -4.15
N GLU A 456 18.17 -6.98 -3.79
CA GLU A 456 18.82 -6.17 -2.75
C GLU A 456 18.63 -6.76 -1.34
N VAL A 457 17.52 -7.46 -1.08
CA VAL A 457 17.38 -8.28 0.13
C VAL A 457 18.36 -9.46 0.11
N GLY A 458 18.59 -10.07 -1.06
CA GLY A 458 19.66 -11.05 -1.28
C GLY A 458 21.03 -10.51 -0.89
N VAL A 459 21.39 -9.31 -1.37
CA VAL A 459 22.65 -8.64 -1.03
C VAL A 459 22.80 -8.47 0.49
N ILE A 460 21.73 -8.11 1.19
CA ILE A 460 21.73 -8.03 2.67
C ILE A 460 21.97 -9.42 3.29
N ALA A 461 21.28 -10.45 2.81
CA ALA A 461 21.42 -11.82 3.31
C ALA A 461 22.85 -12.37 3.10
N HIS A 462 23.43 -12.20 1.90
CA HIS A 462 24.81 -12.61 1.60
C HIS A 462 25.82 -11.86 2.47
N SER A 463 25.59 -10.56 2.70
CA SER A 463 26.40 -9.76 3.63
C SER A 463 26.33 -10.29 5.06
N CYS A 464 25.21 -10.89 5.46
CA CYS A 464 25.02 -11.58 6.75
C CYS A 464 25.55 -13.02 6.75
N GLY A 465 26.12 -13.53 5.64
CA GLY A 465 26.65 -14.89 5.51
C GLY A 465 25.58 -15.95 5.25
N LEU A 466 24.47 -15.60 4.60
CA LEU A 466 23.37 -16.52 4.29
C LEU A 466 23.15 -16.63 2.77
N PRO A 467 23.00 -17.84 2.21
CA PRO A 467 22.77 -18.03 0.79
C PRO A 467 21.36 -17.62 0.33
N GLU A 468 20.34 -17.74 1.21
CA GLU A 468 18.93 -17.41 0.92
C GLU A 468 18.37 -16.34 1.89
N PRO A 469 17.65 -15.30 1.40
CA PRO A 469 16.97 -14.29 2.22
C PRO A 469 16.11 -14.79 3.38
N ARG A 470 15.36 -15.88 3.21
CA ARG A 470 14.46 -16.39 4.26
C ARG A 470 15.19 -17.16 5.37
N GLU A 471 16.51 -17.28 5.29
CA GLU A 471 17.35 -17.73 6.41
C GLU A 471 17.69 -16.59 7.37
N LEU A 472 17.30 -15.36 7.08
CA LEU A 472 17.40 -14.25 8.02
C LEU A 472 16.64 -14.58 9.32
N ARG A 473 17.23 -14.23 10.46
CA ARG A 473 16.75 -14.53 11.81
C ARG A 473 16.99 -13.31 12.68
N ARG A 474 16.34 -13.25 13.85
CA ARG A 474 16.42 -12.09 14.76
C ARG A 474 17.86 -11.67 15.08
N TRP A 475 18.77 -12.63 15.17
CA TRP A 475 20.15 -12.40 15.54
C TRP A 475 21.03 -11.84 14.40
N HIS A 476 20.51 -11.78 13.16
CA HIS A 476 21.12 -11.14 11.98
C HIS A 476 20.79 -9.66 11.85
N CYS A 477 19.96 -9.10 12.74
CA CYS A 477 19.61 -7.68 12.72
C CYS A 477 19.70 -7.08 14.12
N ARG A 478 20.11 -5.82 14.18
CA ARG A 478 20.13 -4.96 15.36
C ARG A 478 19.24 -3.76 15.13
N VAL A 479 18.72 -3.19 16.21
CA VAL A 479 17.92 -1.96 16.18
C VAL A 479 18.46 -1.00 17.22
N VAL A 480 18.57 0.28 16.85
CA VAL A 480 18.91 1.37 17.79
C VAL A 480 17.86 1.47 18.88
N CYS A 481 18.31 1.47 20.13
CA CYS A 481 17.48 1.69 21.31
C CYS A 481 17.53 3.17 21.74
N ASP A 482 16.73 3.50 22.75
CA ASP A 482 16.64 4.81 23.42
C ASP A 482 17.97 5.37 23.95
N ASP A 483 18.91 4.50 24.32
CA ASP A 483 20.28 4.84 24.74
C ASP A 483 21.23 5.20 23.58
N GLY A 484 20.73 5.19 22.33
CA GLY A 484 21.51 5.46 21.12
C GLY A 484 22.40 4.30 20.68
N VAL A 485 22.39 3.17 21.40
CA VAL A 485 23.14 1.97 21.06
C VAL A 485 22.21 0.95 20.41
N SER A 486 22.69 0.24 19.39
CA SER A 486 21.91 -0.83 18.79
C SER A 486 21.99 -2.14 19.59
N ARG A 487 20.88 -2.85 19.72
CA ARG A 487 20.80 -4.21 20.31
C ARG A 487 20.28 -5.19 19.27
N ARG A 488 20.72 -6.45 19.35
CA ARG A 488 20.23 -7.50 18.42
C ARG A 488 18.75 -7.79 18.67
N LEU A 489 18.00 -8.15 17.63
CA LEU A 489 16.58 -8.42 17.78
C LEU A 489 16.29 -9.66 18.61
N ASP A 490 17.20 -10.64 18.69
CA ASP A 490 17.04 -11.83 19.55
C ASP A 490 17.17 -11.51 21.04
N ALA A 491 17.88 -10.43 21.38
CA ALA A 491 17.93 -9.91 22.75
C ALA A 491 16.69 -9.07 23.09
N LEU A 492 16.17 -8.31 22.13
CA LEU A 492 14.96 -7.48 22.30
C LEU A 492 13.67 -8.32 22.28
N TYR A 493 13.64 -9.33 21.42
CA TYR A 493 12.53 -10.25 21.20
C TYR A 493 13.08 -11.68 21.28
N PRO A 494 13.30 -12.23 22.49
CA PRO A 494 13.75 -13.61 22.63
C PRO A 494 12.70 -14.58 22.07
N TYR A 495 13.16 -15.65 21.42
CA TYR A 495 12.25 -16.68 20.92
C TYR A 495 11.55 -17.37 22.11
N PRO A 496 10.21 -17.44 22.13
CA PRO A 496 9.50 -18.13 23.20
C PRO A 496 9.66 -19.64 23.09
N GLN A 497 9.50 -20.35 24.20
CA GLN A 497 9.48 -21.80 24.17
C GLN A 497 8.15 -22.30 23.61
N PRO A 498 8.16 -23.17 22.58
CA PRO A 498 6.94 -23.72 22.02
C PRO A 498 6.24 -24.63 23.02
N ARG A 499 4.91 -24.50 23.12
CA ARG A 499 4.07 -25.46 23.84
C ARG A 499 4.29 -26.85 23.23
N MET A 500 4.79 -27.78 24.04
CA MET A 500 4.85 -29.18 23.62
C MET A 500 3.42 -29.69 23.42
N PRO A 501 3.13 -30.43 22.33
CA PRO A 501 1.85 -31.10 22.18
C PRO A 501 1.58 -31.94 23.43
N ALA A 502 0.38 -31.86 24.00
CA ALA A 502 0.00 -32.78 25.07
C ALA A 502 0.09 -34.21 24.51
N ALA A 503 0.83 -35.08 25.21
CA ALA A 503 1.09 -36.46 24.83
C ALA A 503 -0.18 -37.32 24.73
#